data_AF-A0A0J8RAH5-F1
#
_entry.id   AF-A0A0J8RAH5-F1
#
_cell.length_a   1.000
_cell.length_b   1.000
_cell.length_c   1.000
_cell.angle_alpha   90.00
_cell.angle_beta   90.00
_cell.angle_gamma   90.00
#
_symmetry.space_group_name_H-M   'P 1'
#
loop_
_entity.id
_entity.type
_entity.pdbx_description
1 polymer ?
#
loop_
_entity_poly.entity_id
_entity_poly.type
_entity_poly.pdbx_seq_one_letter_code
_entity_poly.pdbx_strand_id
1 'polypeptide(L)'
;MVSTGRLKLLDNLNRRYIYGYVPLLHALLFVLEMVITMRLAAKFNSYYAERPVLTTMVTNAVLGGIADTVAQSITAIRSRAKLNHDTRSSENDFMSIEIAEFHKAKRPRAAGSGLSKRGPTPFDFERLTRFMAYGFFMAPIQFQWFGFLSRAFPITKRHATLPALKRVAMDQLIFAPIGLVCFFTFMTIAEGGGRRAVARKFQDVYIPTLKANFMLWPLVQILNFRIMPIQFQIPFVSSIGIAWTAYLSLTNSAEEE
;
A
#
# COMPACT_ATOMS: atom_id res chain seq x y z
N MET A 1 -19.03 13.07 -15.61
CA MET A 1 -18.19 14.10 -16.27
C MET A 1 -17.45 14.89 -15.21
N VAL A 2 -16.18 14.58 -14.97
CA VAL A 2 -15.31 15.43 -14.14
C VAL A 2 -14.96 16.66 -14.98
N SER A 3 -15.22 17.86 -14.44
CA SER A 3 -14.91 19.13 -15.13
C SER A 3 -13.43 19.17 -15.55
N THR A 4 -13.16 19.55 -16.80
CA THR A 4 -11.81 19.73 -17.37
C THR A 4 -10.90 20.60 -16.48
N GLY A 5 -11.49 21.51 -15.69
CA GLY A 5 -10.75 22.32 -14.71
C GLY A 5 -10.19 21.52 -13.52
N ARG A 6 -10.91 20.50 -13.03
CA ARG A 6 -10.44 19.65 -11.92
C ARG A 6 -9.24 18.79 -12.33
N LEU A 7 -9.28 18.21 -13.53
CA LEU A 7 -8.17 17.41 -14.06
C LEU A 7 -6.90 18.26 -14.23
N LYS A 8 -7.06 19.49 -14.74
CA LYS A 8 -5.94 20.46 -14.84
C LYS A 8 -5.38 20.85 -13.47
N LEU A 9 -6.24 21.04 -12.47
CA LEU A 9 -5.80 21.34 -11.10
C LEU A 9 -5.00 20.17 -10.51
N LEU A 10 -5.51 18.94 -10.63
CA LEU A 10 -4.82 17.74 -10.13
C LEU A 10 -3.47 17.53 -10.82
N ASP A 11 -3.41 17.70 -12.15
CA ASP A 11 -2.14 17.63 -12.89
C ASP A 11 -1.14 18.71 -12.43
N ASN A 12 -1.61 19.95 -12.24
CA ASN A 12 -0.79 21.03 -11.72
C ASN A 12 -0.27 20.76 -10.30
N LEU A 13 -1.08 20.18 -9.41
CA LEU A 13 -0.65 19.79 -8.07
C LEU A 13 0.35 18.64 -8.12
N ASN A 14 0.16 17.67 -9.02
CA ASN A 14 1.06 16.52 -9.15
C ASN A 14 2.44 16.91 -9.74
N ARG A 15 2.49 17.99 -10.53
CA ARG A 15 3.75 18.54 -11.07
C ARG A 15 4.58 19.33 -10.05
N ARG A 16 3.97 19.77 -8.95
CA ARG A 16 4.67 20.50 -7.89
C ARG A 16 5.27 19.52 -6.90
N TYR A 17 6.52 19.74 -6.51
CA TYR A 17 7.24 18.89 -5.58
C TYR A 17 7.64 19.66 -4.32
N ILE A 18 7.50 19.01 -3.17
CA ILE A 18 8.03 19.46 -1.89
C ILE A 18 9.44 18.89 -1.76
N TYR A 19 10.42 19.77 -1.45
CA TYR A 19 11.84 19.45 -1.38
C TYR A 19 12.40 18.73 -2.64
N GLY A 20 11.75 18.84 -3.79
CA GLY A 20 12.18 18.22 -5.06
C GLY A 20 11.90 16.72 -5.22
N TYR A 21 11.34 16.06 -4.20
CA TYR A 21 11.12 14.60 -4.18
C TYR A 21 9.66 14.19 -4.02
N VAL A 22 8.90 14.85 -3.13
CA VAL A 22 7.54 14.42 -2.78
C VAL A 22 6.51 15.20 -3.61
N PRO A 23 5.65 14.56 -4.42
CA PRO A 23 4.60 15.27 -5.14
C PRO A 23 3.63 15.95 -4.16
N LEU A 24 3.30 17.22 -4.41
CA LEU A 24 2.43 18.03 -3.55
C LEU A 24 1.04 17.40 -3.41
N LEU A 25 0.49 16.83 -4.48
CA LEU A 25 -0.80 16.14 -4.46
C LEU A 25 -0.82 15.00 -3.42
N HIS A 26 0.22 14.16 -3.40
CA HIS A 26 0.34 13.04 -2.48
C HIS A 26 0.41 13.53 -1.03
N ALA A 27 1.20 14.58 -0.77
CA ALA A 27 1.31 15.16 0.57
C ALA A 27 -0.01 15.76 1.07
N LEU A 28 -0.75 16.46 0.19
CA LEU A 28 -2.07 17.02 0.55
C LEU A 28 -3.10 15.93 0.84
N LEU A 29 -3.12 14.85 0.05
CA LEU A 29 -4.00 13.70 0.29
C LEU A 29 -3.64 13.01 1.61
N PHE A 30 -2.36 12.77 1.87
CA PHE A 30 -1.91 12.18 3.12
C PHE A 30 -2.30 13.02 4.33
N VAL A 31 -2.12 14.35 4.27
CA VAL A 31 -2.55 15.25 5.36
C VAL A 31 -4.07 15.18 5.58
N LEU A 32 -4.86 15.17 4.50
CA LEU A 32 -6.31 15.02 4.60
C LEU A 32 -6.71 13.71 5.27
N GLU A 33 -6.12 12.59 4.85
CA GLU A 33 -6.34 11.27 5.44
C GLU A 33 -5.94 11.21 6.92
N MET A 34 -4.84 11.87 7.30
CA MET A 34 -4.41 11.98 8.70
C MET A 34 -5.39 12.78 9.54
N VAL A 35 -5.96 13.88 9.02
CA VAL A 35 -7.01 14.66 9.70
C VAL A 35 -8.27 13.81 9.91
N ILE A 36 -8.70 13.06 8.89
CA ILE A 36 -9.85 12.15 8.99
C ILE A 36 -9.60 11.07 10.04
N THR A 37 -8.42 10.44 9.99
CA THR A 37 -8.03 9.38 10.93
C THR A 37 -7.96 9.90 12.36
N MET A 38 -7.40 11.09 12.59
CA MET A 38 -7.33 11.70 13.91
C MET A 38 -8.72 11.97 14.48
N ARG A 39 -9.65 12.48 13.66
CA ARG A 39 -11.05 12.69 14.08
C ARG A 39 -11.75 11.38 14.41
N LEU A 40 -11.53 10.34 13.59
CA LEU A 40 -12.10 9.03 13.79
C LEU A 40 -11.56 8.38 15.07
N ALA A 41 -10.25 8.47 15.31
CA ALA A 41 -9.60 7.95 16.50
C ALA A 41 -10.13 8.64 17.78
N ALA A 42 -10.29 9.97 17.76
CA ALA A 42 -10.78 10.73 18.91
C ALA A 42 -12.21 10.34 19.34
N LYS A 43 -13.04 9.86 18.41
CA LYS A 43 -14.42 9.43 18.66
C LYS A 43 -14.64 7.93 18.45
N PHE A 44 -13.56 7.14 18.36
CA PHE A 44 -13.65 5.74 17.98
C PHE A 44 -14.49 4.94 18.97
N ASN A 45 -14.24 5.11 20.27
CA ASN A 45 -14.95 4.35 21.31
C ASN A 45 -16.46 4.66 21.32
N SER A 46 -16.87 5.92 21.13
CA SER A 46 -18.29 6.28 21.06
C SER A 46 -18.96 5.69 19.83
N TYR A 47 -18.33 5.80 18.66
CA TYR A 47 -18.89 5.24 17.43
C TYR A 47 -18.94 3.71 17.46
N TYR A 48 -17.90 3.08 18.01
CA TYR A 48 -17.84 1.63 18.14
C TYR A 48 -18.90 1.11 19.12
N ALA A 49 -19.19 1.83 20.20
CA ALA A 49 -20.23 1.45 21.16
C ALA A 49 -21.64 1.47 20.52
N GLU A 50 -21.92 2.44 19.66
CA GLU A 50 -23.22 2.55 18.97
C GLU A 50 -23.33 1.60 17.77
N ARG A 51 -22.27 1.55 16.94
CA ARG A 51 -22.25 0.81 15.67
C ARG A 51 -20.88 0.16 15.45
N PRO A 52 -20.59 -0.99 16.09
CA PRO A 52 -19.24 -1.58 16.09
C PRO A 52 -18.78 -2.00 14.69
N VAL A 53 -19.67 -2.65 13.92
CA VAL A 53 -19.34 -3.14 12.57
C VAL A 53 -19.07 -1.97 11.62
N LEU A 54 -19.99 -1.01 11.55
CA LEU A 54 -19.86 0.15 10.65
C LEU A 54 -18.63 1.00 10.99
N THR A 55 -18.37 1.23 12.28
CA THR A 55 -17.18 1.97 12.74
C THR A 55 -15.91 1.28 12.29
N THR A 56 -15.85 -0.05 12.42
CA THR A 56 -14.71 -0.84 11.95
C THR A 56 -14.57 -0.75 10.44
N MET A 57 -15.67 -0.84 9.69
CA MET A 57 -15.67 -0.70 8.21
C MET A 57 -15.10 0.63 7.74
N VAL A 58 -15.60 1.74 8.29
CA VAL A 58 -15.13 3.09 7.94
C VAL A 58 -13.67 3.28 8.35
N THR A 59 -13.29 2.82 9.55
CA THR A 59 -11.88 2.88 10.01
C THR A 59 -10.96 2.11 9.08
N ASN A 60 -11.36 0.92 8.67
CA ASN A 60 -10.56 0.07 7.80
C ASN A 60 -10.44 0.62 6.38
N ALA A 61 -11.50 1.26 5.88
CA ALA A 61 -11.47 1.96 4.60
C ALA A 61 -10.46 3.11 4.61
N VAL A 62 -10.48 3.94 5.66
CA VAL A 62 -9.55 5.07 5.81
C VAL A 62 -8.10 4.58 5.95
N LEU A 63 -7.84 3.57 6.79
CA LEU A 63 -6.50 2.99 6.94
C LEU A 63 -6.01 2.32 5.64
N GLY A 64 -6.90 1.67 4.89
CA GLY A 64 -6.59 1.14 3.57
C GLY A 64 -6.23 2.23 2.56
N GLY A 65 -6.92 3.39 2.62
CA GLY A 65 -6.57 4.56 1.83
C GLY A 65 -5.16 5.08 2.15
N ILE A 66 -4.84 5.23 3.43
CA ILE A 66 -3.50 5.64 3.89
C ILE A 66 -2.42 4.66 3.39
N ALA A 67 -2.68 3.35 3.53
CA ALA A 67 -1.75 2.31 3.07
C ALA A 67 -1.40 2.48 1.59
N ASP A 68 -2.40 2.77 0.76
CA ASP A 68 -2.22 2.98 -0.66
C ASP A 68 -1.54 4.32 -0.98
N THR A 69 -1.97 5.41 -0.34
CA THR A 69 -1.36 6.74 -0.50
C THR A 69 0.12 6.72 -0.14
N VAL A 70 0.51 6.01 0.93
CA VAL A 70 1.91 5.81 1.32
C VAL A 70 2.66 5.00 0.26
N ALA A 71 2.10 3.90 -0.21
CA ALA A 71 2.72 3.09 -1.26
C ALA A 71 2.93 3.88 -2.57
N GLN A 72 1.91 4.60 -3.04
CA GLN A 72 2.01 5.46 -4.22
C GLN A 72 3.05 6.58 -4.03
N SER A 73 3.14 7.16 -2.84
CA SER A 73 4.14 8.18 -2.51
C SER A 73 5.55 7.64 -2.56
N ILE A 74 5.79 6.45 -2.03
CA ILE A 74 7.10 5.78 -2.09
C ILE A 74 7.49 5.52 -3.55
N THR A 75 6.57 4.99 -4.37
CA THR A 75 6.82 4.75 -5.80
C THR A 75 7.11 6.04 -6.55
N ALA A 76 6.38 7.12 -6.27
CA ALA A 76 6.61 8.44 -6.88
C ALA A 76 7.98 9.02 -6.50
N ILE A 77 8.39 8.90 -5.23
CA ILE A 77 9.71 9.36 -4.75
C ILE A 77 10.83 8.54 -5.40
N ARG A 78 10.69 7.21 -5.47
CA ARG A 78 11.71 6.32 -6.07
C ARG A 78 11.87 6.57 -7.56
N SER A 79 10.76 6.65 -8.31
CA SER A 79 10.80 6.95 -9.75
C SER A 79 11.42 8.32 -10.02
N ARG A 80 11.14 9.32 -9.18
CA ARG A 80 11.79 10.64 -9.26
C ARG A 80 13.27 10.60 -8.95
N ALA A 81 13.69 9.85 -7.91
CA ALA A 81 15.09 9.69 -7.56
C ALA A 81 15.87 9.02 -8.70
N LYS A 82 15.30 7.97 -9.34
CA LYS A 82 15.87 7.31 -10.51
C LYS A 82 16.02 8.28 -11.70
N LEU A 83 14.97 9.05 -12.00
CA LEU A 83 15.02 10.05 -13.08
C LEU A 83 16.10 11.13 -12.86
N ASN A 84 16.25 11.60 -11.62
CA ASN A 84 17.30 12.58 -11.28
C ASN A 84 18.70 11.96 -11.39
N HIS A 85 18.85 10.69 -11.00
CA HIS A 85 20.10 9.95 -11.16
C HIS A 85 20.46 9.77 -12.64
N ASP A 86 19.52 9.32 -13.48
CA ASP A 86 19.73 9.11 -14.91
C ASP A 86 20.03 10.42 -15.67
N THR A 87 19.42 11.53 -15.24
CA THR A 87 19.72 12.85 -15.81
C THR A 87 21.15 13.28 -15.47
N ARG A 88 21.57 13.12 -14.21
CA ARG A 88 22.89 13.49 -13.75
C ARG A 88 24.00 12.58 -14.31
N SER A 89 23.73 11.28 -14.49
CA SER A 89 24.66 10.37 -15.17
C SER A 89 24.82 10.74 -16.65
N SER A 90 23.72 11.07 -17.34
CA SER A 90 23.77 11.52 -18.73
C SER A 90 24.51 12.85 -18.91
N GLU A 91 24.39 13.79 -17.96
CA GLU A 91 25.18 15.04 -17.95
C GLU A 91 26.67 14.76 -17.73
N ASN A 92 27.02 13.90 -16.78
CA ASN A 92 28.41 13.49 -16.54
C ASN A 92 29.01 12.75 -17.76
N ASP A 93 28.24 11.88 -18.41
CA ASP A 93 28.64 11.20 -19.64
C ASP A 93 28.86 12.21 -20.77
N PHE A 94 27.94 13.18 -20.94
CA PHE A 94 28.10 14.25 -21.92
C PHE A 94 29.37 15.09 -21.65
N MET A 95 29.59 15.51 -20.40
CA MET A 95 30.79 16.26 -20.00
C MET A 95 32.07 15.45 -20.20
N SER A 96 32.08 14.15 -19.88
CA SER A 96 33.25 13.30 -20.09
C SER A 96 33.55 13.06 -21.57
N ILE A 97 32.52 12.99 -22.41
CA ILE A 97 32.64 12.91 -23.86
C ILE A 97 33.15 14.23 -24.43
N GLU A 98 32.63 15.37 -23.98
CA GLU A 98 33.08 16.69 -24.44
C GLU A 98 34.56 16.92 -24.06
N ILE A 99 34.98 16.54 -22.85
CA ILE A 99 36.40 16.59 -22.44
C ILE A 99 37.26 15.64 -23.30
N ALA A 100 36.75 14.43 -23.61
CA ALA A 100 37.45 13.50 -24.50
C ALA A 100 37.52 13.99 -25.96
N GLU A 101 36.52 14.75 -26.43
CA GLU A 101 36.45 15.34 -27.77
C GLU A 101 37.33 16.60 -27.89
N PHE A 102 37.46 17.40 -26.81
CA PHE A 102 38.48 18.47 -26.71
C PHE A 102 39.91 17.93 -26.85
N HIS A 103 40.15 16.65 -26.52
CA HIS A 103 41.42 15.96 -26.73
C HIS A 103 41.52 15.22 -28.08
N LYS A 104 40.46 15.12 -28.88
CA LYS A 104 40.47 14.34 -30.13
C LYS A 104 39.53 14.91 -31.20
N ALA A 105 40.12 15.57 -32.19
CA ALA A 105 39.39 16.11 -33.34
C ALA A 105 38.57 15.03 -34.11
N LYS A 106 37.29 15.35 -34.35
CA LYS A 106 36.28 14.76 -35.26
C LYS A 106 35.67 13.39 -34.90
N ARG A 107 34.34 13.38 -34.69
CA ARG A 107 33.33 12.63 -35.52
C ARG A 107 31.87 12.98 -35.13
N PRO A 108 30.92 13.01 -36.08
CA PRO A 108 29.55 13.45 -35.83
C PRO A 108 28.70 12.35 -35.17
N ARG A 109 27.89 12.72 -34.18
CA ARG A 109 27.06 11.80 -33.39
C ARG A 109 25.62 11.79 -33.91
N ALA A 110 25.15 10.62 -34.34
CA ALA A 110 23.77 10.37 -34.73
C ALA A 110 22.83 10.49 -33.52
N ALA A 111 21.82 11.35 -33.64
CA ALA A 111 20.79 11.56 -32.64
C ALA A 111 19.87 10.35 -32.55
N GLY A 112 20.06 9.54 -31.50
CA GLY A 112 19.15 8.45 -31.12
C GLY A 112 17.93 9.00 -30.40
N SER A 113 16.77 8.86 -31.04
CA SER A 113 15.44 9.10 -30.50
C SER A 113 15.17 8.24 -29.26
N GLY A 114 14.84 8.87 -28.13
CA GLY A 114 14.49 8.16 -26.90
C GLY A 114 13.81 9.06 -25.87
N LEU A 115 12.90 9.94 -26.30
CA LEU A 115 12.05 10.72 -25.41
C LEU A 115 10.96 9.80 -24.82
N SER A 116 11.36 8.92 -23.90
CA SER A 116 10.41 8.28 -22.97
C SER A 116 9.71 9.39 -22.18
N LYS A 117 8.38 9.33 -22.09
CA LYS A 117 7.49 10.39 -21.57
C LYS A 117 7.96 10.87 -20.18
N ARG A 118 8.65 12.02 -20.15
CA ARG A 118 9.21 12.70 -18.95
C ARG A 118 8.11 13.37 -18.11
N GLY A 119 7.21 12.59 -17.52
CA GLY A 119 6.17 13.09 -16.59
C GLY A 119 6.27 12.44 -15.21
N PRO A 120 5.85 13.13 -14.13
CA PRO A 120 5.58 12.50 -12.84
C PRO A 120 4.62 11.31 -13.00
N THR A 121 4.79 10.23 -12.23
CA THR A 121 3.73 9.22 -12.13
C THR A 121 2.47 9.88 -11.55
N PRO A 122 1.33 9.87 -12.26
CA PRO A 122 0.09 10.45 -11.74
C PRO A 122 -0.40 9.65 -10.54
N PHE A 123 -1.01 10.34 -9.58
CA PHE A 123 -1.70 9.67 -8.47
C PHE A 123 -2.90 8.88 -9.00
N ASP A 124 -2.96 7.60 -8.64
CA ASP A 124 -4.02 6.68 -9.05
C ASP A 124 -5.16 6.67 -8.02
N PHE A 125 -6.18 7.50 -8.29
CA PHE A 125 -7.39 7.58 -7.47
C PHE A 125 -8.25 6.30 -7.55
N GLU A 126 -8.15 5.56 -8.65
CA GLU A 126 -8.90 4.33 -8.82
C GLU A 126 -8.32 3.24 -7.90
N ARG A 127 -6.98 3.11 -7.89
CA ARG A 127 -6.25 2.27 -6.95
C ARG A 127 -6.56 2.63 -5.50
N LEU A 128 -6.54 3.92 -5.15
CA LEU A 128 -6.93 4.39 -3.81
C LEU A 128 -8.33 3.89 -3.44
N THR A 129 -9.30 4.08 -4.33
CA THR A 129 -10.70 3.68 -4.10
C THR A 129 -10.83 2.16 -3.93
N ARG A 130 -10.07 1.36 -4.70
CA ARG A 130 -10.05 -0.10 -4.56
C ARG A 130 -9.53 -0.53 -3.19
N PHE A 131 -8.44 0.06 -2.69
CA PHE A 131 -7.91 -0.25 -1.36
C PHE A 131 -8.88 0.14 -0.25
N MET A 132 -9.50 1.32 -0.35
CA MET A 132 -10.54 1.75 0.59
C MET A 132 -11.75 0.81 0.56
N ALA A 133 -12.22 0.41 -0.63
CA ALA A 133 -13.34 -0.50 -0.80
C ALA A 133 -13.04 -1.89 -0.24
N TYR A 134 -11.86 -2.45 -0.55
CA TYR A 134 -11.42 -3.73 0.01
C TYR A 134 -11.41 -3.68 1.54
N GLY A 135 -10.83 -2.63 2.12
CA GLY A 135 -10.83 -2.42 3.57
C GLY A 135 -12.25 -2.37 4.15
N PHE A 136 -13.15 -1.61 3.52
CA PHE A 136 -14.55 -1.48 3.93
C PHE A 136 -15.29 -2.83 3.93
N PHE A 137 -15.16 -3.63 2.87
CA PHE A 137 -15.88 -4.89 2.72
C PHE A 137 -15.25 -6.06 3.48
N MET A 138 -13.93 -6.05 3.71
CA MET A 138 -13.26 -7.08 4.49
C MET A 138 -13.43 -6.90 6.00
N ALA A 139 -13.62 -5.67 6.47
CA ALA A 139 -13.82 -5.38 7.89
C ALA A 139 -14.92 -6.22 8.58
N PRO A 140 -16.15 -6.41 8.03
CA PRO A 140 -17.16 -7.25 8.68
C PRO A 140 -16.75 -8.73 8.72
N ILE A 141 -16.05 -9.22 7.70
CA ILE A 141 -15.54 -10.60 7.66
C ILE A 141 -14.49 -10.78 8.76
N GLN A 142 -13.54 -9.86 8.88
CA GLN A 142 -12.53 -9.84 9.94
C GLN A 142 -13.16 -9.70 11.33
N PHE A 143 -14.20 -8.86 11.47
CA PHE A 143 -14.94 -8.68 12.71
C PHE A 143 -15.59 -9.98 13.20
N GLN A 144 -16.27 -10.69 12.29
CA GLN A 144 -16.85 -12.00 12.62
C GLN A 144 -15.76 -13.04 12.92
N TRP A 145 -14.69 -13.06 12.14
CA TRP A 145 -13.56 -13.98 12.35
C TRP A 145 -12.91 -13.80 13.72
N PHE A 146 -12.55 -12.57 14.10
CA PHE A 146 -11.93 -12.30 15.41
C PHE A 146 -12.92 -12.56 16.56
N GLY A 147 -14.20 -12.27 16.37
CA GLY A 147 -15.25 -12.66 17.30
C GLY A 147 -15.34 -14.17 17.49
N PHE A 148 -15.28 -14.94 16.40
CA PHE A 148 -15.24 -16.40 16.42
C PHE A 148 -14.00 -16.94 17.13
N LEU A 149 -12.80 -16.48 16.75
CA LEU A 149 -11.54 -16.82 17.41
C LEU A 149 -11.61 -16.54 18.92
N SER A 150 -12.24 -15.43 19.29
CA SER A 150 -12.34 -15.05 20.69
C SER A 150 -13.26 -15.96 21.50
N ARG A 151 -14.34 -16.44 20.91
CA ARG A 151 -15.28 -17.39 21.53
C ARG A 151 -14.73 -18.81 21.56
N ALA A 152 -14.09 -19.25 20.48
CA ALA A 152 -13.53 -20.60 20.36
C ALA A 152 -12.31 -20.82 21.26
N PHE A 153 -11.47 -19.78 21.43
CA PHE A 153 -10.24 -19.85 22.22
C PHE A 153 -10.19 -18.74 23.26
N PRO A 154 -11.00 -18.78 24.33
CA PRO A 154 -11.05 -17.72 25.33
C PRO A 154 -9.71 -17.60 26.07
N ILE A 155 -9.16 -16.39 26.10
CA ILE A 155 -7.92 -16.07 26.83
C ILE A 155 -8.31 -15.78 28.28
N THR A 156 -7.81 -16.59 29.21
CA THR A 156 -8.03 -16.39 30.65
C THR A 156 -6.73 -15.99 31.34
N LYS A 157 -6.80 -15.34 32.50
CA LYS A 157 -5.62 -14.91 33.28
C LYS A 157 -4.67 -16.06 33.66
N ARG A 158 -5.19 -17.30 33.74
CA ARG A 158 -4.40 -18.51 34.07
C ARG A 158 -3.74 -19.18 32.87
N HIS A 159 -4.35 -19.09 31.68
CA HIS A 159 -3.83 -19.71 30.45
C HIS A 159 -3.95 -18.75 29.27
N ALA A 160 -3.09 -17.72 29.23
CA ALA A 160 -3.15 -16.71 28.18
C ALA A 160 -2.39 -17.10 26.90
N THR A 161 -1.32 -17.89 27.03
CA THR A 161 -0.38 -18.17 25.93
C THR A 161 -0.93 -19.20 24.94
N LEU A 162 -1.41 -20.34 25.42
CA LEU A 162 -1.88 -21.43 24.53
C LEU A 162 -3.11 -21.02 23.69
N PRO A 163 -4.16 -20.37 24.23
CA PRO A 163 -5.27 -19.90 23.42
C PRO A 163 -4.85 -18.83 22.41
N ALA A 164 -3.95 -17.91 22.78
CA ALA A 164 -3.41 -16.92 21.84
C ALA A 164 -2.67 -17.61 20.67
N LEU A 165 -1.81 -18.59 20.95
CA LEU A 165 -1.13 -19.36 19.90
C LEU A 165 -2.10 -20.12 19.00
N LYS A 166 -3.19 -20.69 19.54
CA LYS A 166 -4.24 -21.34 18.73
C LYS A 166 -4.96 -20.33 17.82
N ARG A 167 -5.27 -19.14 18.31
CA ARG A 167 -5.85 -18.05 17.49
C ARG A 167 -4.91 -17.67 16.35
N VAL A 168 -3.62 -17.50 16.64
CA VAL A 168 -2.60 -17.18 15.63
C VAL A 168 -2.46 -18.30 14.62
N ALA A 169 -2.38 -19.57 15.06
CA ALA A 169 -2.29 -20.71 14.15
C ALA A 169 -3.51 -20.78 13.22
N MET A 170 -4.72 -20.57 13.75
CA MET A 170 -5.93 -20.60 12.92
C MET A 170 -6.00 -19.41 11.96
N ASP A 171 -5.59 -18.22 12.41
CA ASP A 171 -5.49 -17.04 11.55
C ASP A 171 -4.47 -17.24 10.42
N GLN A 172 -3.30 -17.77 10.73
CA GLN A 172 -2.22 -17.94 9.76
C GLN A 172 -2.47 -19.13 8.81
N LEU A 173 -3.05 -20.23 9.26
CA LEU A 173 -3.25 -21.42 8.42
C LEU A 173 -4.54 -21.37 7.59
N ILE A 174 -5.53 -20.58 8.01
CA ILE A 174 -6.83 -20.48 7.33
C ILE A 174 -7.05 -19.08 6.78
N PHE A 175 -7.08 -18.08 7.65
CA PHE A 175 -7.50 -16.74 7.27
C PHE A 175 -6.48 -16.03 6.36
N ALA A 176 -5.18 -16.17 6.62
CA ALA A 176 -4.16 -15.52 5.82
C ALA A 176 -4.11 -16.04 4.37
N PRO A 177 -4.03 -17.36 4.09
CA PRO A 177 -4.06 -17.88 2.72
C PRO A 177 -5.32 -17.44 1.95
N ILE A 178 -6.50 -17.59 2.56
CA ILE A 178 -7.78 -17.22 1.95
C ILE A 178 -7.86 -15.70 1.76
N GLY A 179 -7.42 -14.93 2.75
CA GLY A 179 -7.39 -13.47 2.72
C GLY A 179 -6.51 -12.93 1.60
N LEU A 180 -5.30 -13.50 1.42
CA LEU A 180 -4.41 -13.15 0.31
C LEU A 180 -5.03 -13.51 -1.05
N VAL A 181 -5.66 -14.69 -1.16
CA VAL A 181 -6.38 -15.10 -2.38
C VAL A 181 -7.46 -14.08 -2.72
N CYS A 182 -8.29 -13.72 -1.74
CA CYS A 182 -9.36 -12.72 -1.90
C CYS A 182 -8.79 -11.35 -2.27
N PHE A 183 -7.70 -10.91 -1.63
CA PHE A 183 -7.04 -9.65 -1.93
C PHE A 183 -6.57 -9.58 -3.37
N PHE A 184 -5.74 -10.53 -3.81
CA PHE A 184 -5.21 -10.52 -5.17
C PHE A 184 -6.32 -10.65 -6.22
N THR A 185 -7.33 -11.48 -5.95
CA THR A 185 -8.49 -11.63 -6.84
C THR A 185 -9.27 -10.33 -6.95
N PHE A 186 -9.61 -9.70 -5.82
CA PHE A 186 -10.35 -8.44 -5.80
C PHE A 186 -9.58 -7.33 -6.52
N MET A 187 -8.30 -7.15 -6.19
CA MET A 187 -7.46 -6.11 -6.80
C MET A 187 -7.35 -6.30 -8.32
N THR A 188 -7.09 -7.54 -8.77
CA THR A 188 -6.93 -7.83 -10.20
C THR A 188 -8.23 -7.64 -10.98
N ILE A 189 -9.37 -8.07 -10.44
CA ILE A 189 -10.67 -7.88 -11.10
C ILE A 189 -11.04 -6.40 -11.13
N ALA A 190 -10.81 -5.67 -10.04
CA ALA A 190 -11.08 -4.24 -9.96
C ALA A 190 -10.15 -3.39 -10.85
N GLU A 191 -8.96 -3.90 -11.19
CA GLU A 191 -8.05 -3.37 -12.21
C GLU A 191 -8.51 -3.66 -13.64
N GLY A 192 -9.62 -4.38 -13.83
CA GLY A 192 -10.12 -4.81 -15.15
C GLY A 192 -9.42 -6.07 -15.68
N GLY A 193 -8.61 -6.73 -14.85
CA GLY A 193 -7.92 -7.96 -15.19
C GLY A 193 -8.86 -9.16 -15.26
N GLY A 194 -8.69 -9.98 -16.31
CA GLY A 194 -9.44 -11.23 -16.46
C GLY A 194 -8.86 -12.42 -15.69
N ARG A 195 -9.51 -13.59 -15.80
CA ARG A 195 -9.09 -14.86 -15.15
C ARG A 195 -7.62 -15.22 -15.38
N ARG A 196 -7.09 -14.92 -16.57
CA ARG A 196 -5.68 -15.18 -16.90
C ARG A 196 -4.71 -14.29 -16.12
N ALA A 197 -5.06 -13.03 -15.88
CA ALA A 197 -4.23 -12.11 -15.09
C ALA A 197 -4.20 -12.55 -13.61
N VAL A 198 -5.36 -12.97 -13.09
CA VAL A 198 -5.46 -13.55 -11.74
C VAL A 198 -4.56 -14.77 -11.63
N ALA A 199 -4.67 -15.73 -12.54
CA ALA A 199 -3.86 -16.96 -12.52
C ALA A 199 -2.35 -16.69 -12.53
N ARG A 200 -1.88 -15.73 -13.33
CA ARG A 200 -0.45 -15.33 -13.34
C ARG A 200 -0.03 -14.74 -11.99
N LYS A 201 -0.81 -13.82 -11.43
CA LYS A 201 -0.54 -13.22 -10.11
C LYS A 201 -0.46 -14.28 -9.00
N PHE A 202 -1.23 -15.35 -9.12
CA PHE A 202 -1.15 -16.52 -8.24
C PHE A 202 0.09 -17.38 -8.43
N GLN A 203 0.61 -17.49 -9.64
CA GLN A 203 1.84 -18.26 -9.90
C GLN A 203 3.08 -17.48 -9.48
N ASP A 204 3.10 -16.18 -9.80
CA ASP A 204 4.31 -15.37 -9.72
C ASP A 204 4.46 -14.71 -8.34
N VAL A 205 3.37 -14.16 -7.79
CA VAL A 205 3.44 -13.25 -6.63
C VAL A 205 2.88 -13.86 -5.35
N TYR A 206 1.90 -14.77 -5.45
CA TYR A 206 1.22 -15.30 -4.27
C TYR A 206 2.13 -16.08 -3.33
N ILE A 207 2.95 -17.02 -3.84
CA ILE A 207 3.83 -17.83 -2.99
C ILE A 207 4.91 -16.98 -2.30
N PRO A 208 5.64 -16.09 -3.00
CA PRO A 208 6.56 -15.16 -2.34
C PRO A 208 5.87 -14.30 -1.28
N THR A 209 4.71 -13.75 -1.60
CA THR A 209 3.92 -12.92 -0.67
C THR A 209 3.50 -13.71 0.56
N LEU A 210 3.03 -14.95 0.38
CA LEU A 210 2.60 -15.82 1.48
C LEU A 210 3.77 -16.19 2.40
N LYS A 211 4.96 -16.45 1.83
CA LYS A 211 6.18 -16.68 2.63
C LYS A 211 6.53 -15.45 3.46
N ALA A 212 6.57 -14.27 2.86
CA ALA A 212 6.81 -13.02 3.57
C ALA A 212 5.74 -12.76 4.65
N ASN A 213 4.48 -13.11 4.34
CA ASN A 213 3.37 -13.00 5.28
C ASN A 213 3.62 -13.85 6.53
N PHE A 214 4.06 -15.11 6.38
CA PHE A 214 4.38 -16.00 7.49
C PHE A 214 5.61 -15.57 8.30
N MET A 215 6.48 -14.70 7.77
CA MET A 215 7.61 -14.17 8.52
C MET A 215 7.20 -13.00 9.43
N LEU A 216 6.25 -12.18 8.99
CA LEU A 216 5.84 -10.95 9.70
C LEU A 216 4.60 -11.17 10.58
N TRP A 217 3.53 -11.70 10.01
CA TRP A 217 2.21 -11.66 10.63
C TRP A 217 2.01 -12.54 11.86
N PRO A 218 2.67 -13.70 12.03
CA PRO A 218 2.53 -14.46 13.27
C PRO A 218 2.93 -13.65 14.51
N LEU A 219 4.05 -12.91 14.43
CA LEU A 219 4.49 -12.06 15.53
C LEU A 219 3.50 -10.92 15.80
N VAL A 220 3.03 -10.26 14.73
CA VAL A 220 2.02 -9.20 14.82
C VAL A 220 0.73 -9.72 15.46
N GLN A 221 0.26 -10.91 15.06
CA GLN A 221 -0.98 -11.49 15.58
C GLN A 221 -0.85 -12.00 17.02
N ILE A 222 0.33 -12.50 17.43
CA ILE A 222 0.59 -12.80 18.84
C ILE A 222 0.42 -11.53 19.67
N LEU A 223 1.02 -10.42 19.22
CA LEU A 223 0.94 -9.13 19.92
C LEU A 223 -0.51 -8.61 19.93
N ASN A 224 -1.20 -8.72 18.81
CA ASN A 224 -2.58 -8.32 18.64
C ASN A 224 -3.51 -9.05 19.64
N PHE A 225 -3.53 -10.38 19.61
CA PHE A 225 -4.46 -11.15 20.46
C PHE A 225 -4.10 -11.12 21.94
N ARG A 226 -2.85 -10.84 22.30
CA ARG A 226 -2.40 -10.80 23.70
C ARG A 226 -2.55 -9.43 24.35
N ILE A 227 -2.33 -8.35 23.59
CA ILE A 227 -2.26 -6.99 24.14
C ILE A 227 -3.51 -6.17 23.76
N MET A 228 -4.02 -6.31 22.54
CA MET A 228 -5.06 -5.41 22.04
C MET A 228 -6.47 -5.84 22.51
N PRO A 229 -7.25 -4.92 23.09
CA PRO A 229 -8.68 -5.13 23.31
C PRO A 229 -9.39 -5.41 21.99
N ILE A 230 -10.46 -6.22 22.03
CA ILE A 230 -11.14 -6.73 20.81
C ILE A 230 -11.55 -5.62 19.83
N GLN A 231 -11.99 -4.46 20.35
CA GLN A 231 -12.38 -3.32 19.52
C GLN A 231 -11.23 -2.69 18.72
N PHE A 232 -9.98 -2.86 19.17
CA PHE A 232 -8.79 -2.29 18.54
C PHE A 232 -8.00 -3.29 17.72
N GLN A 233 -8.36 -4.58 17.75
CA GLN A 233 -7.60 -5.62 17.05
C GLN A 233 -7.56 -5.44 15.54
N ILE A 234 -8.68 -5.01 14.94
CA ILE A 234 -8.75 -4.74 13.49
C ILE A 234 -8.00 -3.45 13.13
N PRO A 235 -8.26 -2.29 13.79
CA PRO A 235 -7.48 -1.07 13.56
C PRO A 235 -5.96 -1.28 13.73
N PHE A 236 -5.55 -2.10 14.71
CA PHE A 236 -4.14 -2.43 14.93
C PHE A 236 -3.53 -3.17 13.74
N VAL A 237 -4.16 -4.27 13.30
CA VAL A 237 -3.72 -5.05 12.14
C VAL A 237 -3.63 -4.16 10.90
N SER A 238 -4.61 -3.30 10.67
CA SER A 238 -4.65 -2.42 9.50
C SER A 238 -3.62 -1.29 9.56
N SER A 239 -3.26 -0.84 10.76
CA SER A 239 -2.16 0.12 10.94
C SER A 239 -0.80 -0.49 10.55
N ILE A 240 -0.54 -1.74 10.96
CA ILE A 240 0.64 -2.49 10.48
C ILE A 240 0.53 -2.79 8.99
N GLY A 241 -0.71 -2.99 8.50
CA GLY A 241 -1.05 -3.13 7.09
C GLY A 241 -0.51 -2.01 6.20
N ILE A 242 -0.41 -0.77 6.69
CA ILE A 242 0.18 0.36 5.95
C ILE A 242 1.63 0.05 5.57
N ALA A 243 2.44 -0.40 6.53
CA ALA A 243 3.83 -0.76 6.30
C ALA A 243 3.94 -2.00 5.39
N TRP A 244 3.04 -2.96 5.56
CA TRP A 244 2.97 -4.16 4.70
C TRP A 244 2.63 -3.80 3.24
N THR A 245 1.67 -2.92 3.00
CA THR A 245 1.32 -2.47 1.64
C THR A 245 2.47 -1.70 0.99
N ALA A 246 3.18 -0.88 1.76
CA ALA A 246 4.40 -0.22 1.31
C ALA A 246 5.49 -1.25 0.93
N TYR A 247 5.71 -2.26 1.77
CA TYR A 247 6.64 -3.36 1.50
C TYR A 247 6.28 -4.10 0.20
N LEU A 248 5.01 -4.51 0.03
CA LEU A 248 4.56 -5.20 -1.19
C LEU A 248 4.69 -4.33 -2.44
N SER A 249 4.43 -3.03 -2.34
CA SER A 249 4.64 -2.11 -3.45
C SER A 249 6.11 -2.04 -3.84
N LEU A 250 7.02 -2.03 -2.86
CA LEU A 250 8.45 -1.98 -3.10
C LEU A 250 9.00 -3.28 -3.71
N THR A 251 8.52 -4.44 -3.27
CA THR A 251 8.96 -5.74 -3.81
C THR A 251 8.41 -5.98 -5.21
N ASN A 252 7.13 -5.69 -5.45
CA ASN A 252 6.54 -5.87 -6.77
C ASN A 252 7.20 -4.95 -7.82
N SER A 253 7.51 -3.70 -7.47
CA SER A 253 8.22 -2.80 -8.39
C SER A 253 9.69 -3.15 -8.60
N ALA A 254 10.29 -3.98 -7.74
CA ALA A 254 11.67 -4.44 -7.91
C ALA A 254 11.77 -5.70 -8.79
N GLU A 255 10.70 -6.48 -8.93
CA GLU A 255 10.64 -7.65 -9.83
C GLU A 255 10.33 -7.26 -11.29
N GLU A 256 9.83 -6.05 -11.53
CA GLU A 256 9.58 -5.50 -12.87
C GLU A 256 10.82 -4.81 -13.50
N GLU A 257 11.93 -4.67 -12.77
CA GLU A 257 13.23 -4.14 -13.23
C GLU A 257 14.23 -5.25 -13.55
#